data_AF-A0A9R1HL16-F1
#
_entry.id   AF-A0A9R1HL16-F1
#
_cell.length_a   1.000
_cell.length_b   1.000
_cell.length_c   1.000
_cell.angle_alpha   90.00
_cell.angle_beta   90.00
_cell.angle_gamma   90.00
#
_symmetry.space_group_name_H-M   'P 1'
#
loop_
_entity.id
_entity.type
_entity.pdbx_description
1 polymer ?
#
loop_
_entity_poly.entity_id
_entity_poly.type
_entity_poly.pdbx_seq_one_letter_code
_entity_poly.pdbx_strand_id
1 'polypeptide(L)'
;MVAKNEMWAAKEAAARARAVDESKKYKRSLVEIGVMLSISAICILSSFLVPGISWQQQIMCWQNAMIAFASAAMFTWMHLRNFRWNVHKIESPLV
;
A
#
# COMPACT_ATOMS: atom_id res chain seq x y z
N MET A 1 -19.64 4.68 40.05
CA MET A 1 -19.53 3.47 39.20
C MET A 1 -19.86 3.75 37.73
N VAL A 2 -20.92 4.51 37.42
CA VAL A 2 -21.32 4.87 36.04
C VAL A 2 -20.20 5.55 35.23
N ALA A 3 -19.58 6.60 35.75
CA ALA A 3 -18.50 7.33 35.05
C ALA A 3 -17.27 6.46 34.69
N LYS A 4 -16.98 5.41 35.48
CA LYS A 4 -15.89 4.47 35.20
C LYS A 4 -16.23 3.53 34.04
N ASN A 5 -17.50 3.12 33.95
CA ASN A 5 -18.02 2.27 32.88
C ASN A 5 -18.09 3.05 31.55
N GLU A 6 -18.54 4.30 31.59
CA GLU A 6 -18.57 5.19 30.42
C GLU A 6 -17.16 5.49 29.89
N MET A 7 -16.20 5.74 30.78
CA MET A 7 -14.80 5.93 30.40
C MET A 7 -14.20 4.69 29.74
N TRP A 8 -14.52 3.49 30.24
CA TRP A 8 -14.03 2.24 29.66
C TRP A 8 -14.65 1.99 28.28
N ALA A 9 -15.95 2.19 28.12
CA ALA A 9 -16.64 2.10 26.83
C ALA A 9 -16.07 3.10 25.80
N ALA A 10 -15.77 4.34 26.22
CA ALA A 10 -15.13 5.33 25.36
C ALA A 10 -13.73 4.91 24.90
N LYS A 11 -12.94 4.30 25.79
CA LYS A 11 -11.61 3.76 25.44
C LYS A 11 -11.70 2.60 24.46
N GLU A 12 -12.65 1.69 24.65
CA GLU A 12 -12.88 0.59 23.70
C GLU A 12 -13.32 1.10 22.33
N ALA A 13 -14.25 2.06 22.28
CA ALA A 13 -14.69 2.68 21.04
C ALA A 13 -13.52 3.37 20.31
N ALA A 14 -12.67 4.10 21.04
CA ALA A 14 -11.48 4.72 20.48
C ALA A 14 -10.46 3.69 19.96
N ALA A 15 -10.26 2.59 20.68
CA ALA A 15 -9.36 1.51 20.24
C ALA A 15 -9.88 0.83 18.96
N ARG A 16 -11.18 0.54 18.89
CA ARG A 16 -11.83 -0.02 17.69
C ARG A 16 -11.72 0.95 16.50
N ALA A 17 -11.98 2.24 16.72
CA ALA A 17 -11.84 3.25 15.68
C ALA A 17 -10.40 3.31 15.12
N ARG A 18 -9.38 3.26 15.99
CA ARG A 18 -7.96 3.20 15.56
C ARG A 18 -7.66 1.94 14.76
N ALA A 19 -8.14 0.77 15.20
CA ALA A 19 -7.92 -0.49 14.49
C ALA A 19 -8.54 -0.47 13.08
N VAL A 20 -9.74 0.11 12.94
CA VAL A 20 -10.40 0.29 11.63
C VAL A 20 -9.61 1.23 10.72
N ASP A 21 -9.13 2.35 11.26
CA ASP A 21 -8.31 3.31 10.50
C ASP A 21 -7.01 2.70 9.99
N GLU A 22 -6.29 1.97 10.85
CA GLU A 22 -5.06 1.25 10.47
C GLU A 22 -5.33 0.16 9.41
N SER A 23 -6.42 -0.61 9.55
CA SER A 23 -6.84 -1.58 8.53
C SER A 23 -7.14 -0.91 7.19
N LYS A 24 -7.77 0.27 7.21
CA LYS A 24 -8.08 1.04 6.00
C LYS A 24 -6.81 1.54 5.32
N LYS A 25 -5.84 2.07 6.08
CA LYS A 25 -4.53 2.48 5.54
C LYS A 25 -3.77 1.30 4.92
N TYR A 26 -3.78 0.15 5.59
CA TYR A 26 -3.18 -1.08 5.08
C TYR A 26 -3.77 -1.48 3.72
N LYS A 27 -5.10 -1.58 3.63
CA LYS A 27 -5.80 -1.92 2.39
C LYS A 27 -5.53 -0.91 1.28
N ARG A 28 -5.57 0.39 1.58
CA ARG A 28 -5.27 1.44 0.61
C ARG A 28 -3.85 1.29 0.05
N SER A 29 -2.86 1.06 0.91
CA SER A 29 -1.47 0.90 0.49
C SER A 29 -1.28 -0.33 -0.42
N LEU A 30 -1.98 -1.45 -0.17
CA LEU A 30 -1.96 -2.60 -1.07
C LEU A 30 -2.58 -2.27 -2.45
N VAL A 31 -3.68 -1.53 -2.46
CA VAL A 31 -4.33 -1.08 -3.71
C VAL A 31 -3.38 -0.20 -4.53
N GLU A 32 -2.68 0.74 -3.89
CA GLU A 32 -1.69 1.61 -4.56
C GLU A 32 -0.54 0.81 -5.19
N ILE A 33 -0.01 -0.19 -4.48
CA ILE A 33 1.01 -1.12 -5.02
C ILE A 33 0.45 -1.87 -6.24
N GLY A 34 -0.76 -2.43 -6.12
CA GLY A 34 -1.41 -3.17 -7.18
C GLY A 34 -1.67 -2.33 -8.44
N VAL A 35 -2.08 -1.07 -8.27
CA VAL A 35 -2.27 -0.13 -9.39
C VAL A 35 -0.96 0.13 -10.12
N MET A 36 0.13 0.39 -9.40
CA MET A 36 1.44 0.63 -10.02
C MET A 36 1.94 -0.59 -10.80
N LEU A 37 1.80 -1.79 -10.24
CA LEU A 37 2.13 -3.04 -10.94
C LEU A 37 1.27 -3.26 -12.18
N SER A 38 -0.02 -2.92 -12.10
CA SER A 38 -0.93 -3.01 -13.24
C SER A 38 -0.53 -2.05 -14.36
N ILE A 39 -0.15 -0.82 -14.03
CA ILE A 39 0.37 0.16 -15.00
C ILE A 39 1.63 -0.39 -15.68
N SER A 40 2.59 -0.93 -14.90
CA SER A 40 3.79 -1.56 -15.45
C SER A 40 3.45 -2.69 -16.44
N ALA A 41 2.52 -3.58 -16.05
CA ALA A 41 2.10 -4.69 -16.90
C ALA A 41 1.46 -4.20 -18.21
N ILE A 42 0.56 -3.22 -18.14
CA ILE A 42 -0.10 -2.65 -19.33
C ILE A 42 0.93 -2.01 -20.25
N CYS A 43 1.87 -1.23 -19.71
CA CYS A 43 2.92 -0.59 -20.51
C CYS A 43 3.84 -1.60 -21.21
N ILE A 44 4.25 -2.66 -20.50
CA ILE A 44 5.08 -3.73 -21.09
C ILE A 44 4.30 -4.46 -22.17
N LEU A 45 3.06 -4.88 -21.91
CA LEU A 45 2.24 -5.59 -22.88
C LEU A 45 1.99 -4.74 -24.14
N SER A 46 1.72 -3.44 -23.95
CA SER A 46 1.47 -2.52 -25.07
C SER A 46 2.70 -2.30 -25.95
N SER A 47 3.92 -2.40 -25.41
CA SER A 47 5.14 -2.23 -26.21
C SER A 47 5.38 -3.39 -27.18
N PHE A 48 4.84 -4.58 -26.89
CA PHE A 48 4.99 -5.79 -27.72
C PHE A 48 3.76 -6.12 -28.58
N LEU A 49 2.55 -5.85 -28.08
CA LEU A 49 1.32 -6.35 -28.70
C LEU A 49 0.74 -5.45 -29.79
N VAL A 50 1.22 -4.21 -29.93
CA VAL A 50 0.72 -3.25 -30.93
C VAL A 50 1.56 -3.35 -32.21
N PRO A 51 1.05 -3.94 -33.30
CA PRO A 51 1.77 -4.00 -34.56
C PRO A 51 1.91 -2.59 -35.13
N GLY A 52 3.11 -2.23 -35.59
CA GLY A 52 3.38 -0.91 -36.17
C GLY A 52 3.58 0.23 -35.17
N ILE A 53 3.69 -0.07 -33.87
CA ILE A 53 4.10 0.91 -32.85
C ILE A 53 5.49 1.47 -33.20
N SER A 54 5.68 2.78 -33.06
CA SER A 54 6.98 3.39 -33.36
C SER A 54 8.01 3.04 -32.28
N TRP A 55 9.29 3.03 -32.66
CA TRP A 55 10.39 2.77 -31.73
C TRP A 55 10.39 3.75 -30.53
N GLN A 56 10.06 5.02 -30.79
CA GLN A 56 9.95 6.04 -29.75
C GLN A 56 8.83 5.72 -28.76
N GLN A 57 7.67 5.27 -29.25
CA GLN A 57 6.55 4.87 -28.40
C GLN A 57 6.89 3.63 -27.57
N GLN A 58 7.60 2.64 -28.14
CA GLN A 58 8.10 1.49 -27.38
C GLN A 58 9.02 1.93 -26.23
N ILE A 59 9.99 2.81 -26.50
CA ILE A 59 10.90 3.34 -25.47
C ILE A 59 10.10 4.05 -24.37
N MET A 60 9.12 4.89 -24.72
CA MET A 60 8.29 5.56 -23.72
C MET A 60 7.49 4.58 -22.87
N CYS A 61 6.91 3.53 -23.47
CA CYS A 61 6.22 2.46 -22.74
C CYS A 61 7.17 1.76 -21.76
N TRP A 62 8.39 1.46 -22.18
CA TRP A 62 9.41 0.84 -21.32
C TRP A 62 9.86 1.75 -20.18
N GLN A 63 10.09 3.03 -20.44
CA GLN A 63 10.44 4.00 -19.40
C GLN A 63 9.32 4.14 -18.37
N ASN A 64 8.06 4.26 -18.81
CA ASN A 64 6.92 4.32 -17.92
C ASN A 64 6.75 3.03 -17.10
N ALA A 65 6.97 1.87 -17.72
CA ALA A 65 6.93 0.60 -17.02
C ALA A 65 7.98 0.52 -15.90
N MET A 66 9.21 0.95 -16.18
CA MET A 66 10.31 0.97 -15.21
C MET A 66 10.05 1.95 -14.06
N ILE A 67 9.51 3.14 -14.34
CA ILE A 67 9.14 4.13 -13.31
C ILE A 67 8.03 3.59 -12.42
N ALA A 68 6.99 3.00 -13.01
CA ALA A 68 5.89 2.38 -12.26
C ALA A 68 6.39 1.20 -11.40
N PHE A 69 7.33 0.40 -11.91
CA PHE A 69 7.91 -0.72 -11.16
C PHE A 69 8.76 -0.23 -9.98
N ALA A 70 9.60 0.79 -10.19
CA ALA A 70 10.36 1.42 -9.13
C ALA A 70 9.45 2.04 -8.06
N SER A 71 8.34 2.67 -8.47
CA SER A 71 7.34 3.22 -7.56
C SER A 71 6.63 2.13 -6.75
N ALA A 72 6.24 1.02 -7.40
CA ALA A 72 5.67 -0.15 -6.72
C ALA A 72 6.65 -0.73 -5.69
N ALA A 73 7.94 -0.83 -6.01
CA ALA A 73 8.97 -1.29 -5.09
C ALA A 73 9.12 -0.35 -3.88
N MET A 74 9.14 0.96 -4.09
CA MET A 74 9.17 1.95 -2.99
C MET A 74 7.92 1.85 -2.10
N PHE A 75 6.72 1.76 -2.68
CA PHE A 75 5.49 1.60 -1.91
C PHE A 75 5.46 0.28 -1.15
N THR A 76 5.93 -0.81 -1.75
CA THR A 76 6.06 -2.11 -1.08
C THR A 76 7.01 -2.02 0.10
N TRP A 77 8.17 -1.36 -0.07
CA TRP A 77 9.11 -1.12 1.02
C TRP A 77 8.48 -0.31 2.15
N MET A 78 7.79 0.79 1.82
CA MET A 78 7.09 1.62 2.81
C MET A 78 5.97 0.84 3.51
N HIS A 79 5.20 0.04 2.78
CA HIS A 79 4.16 -0.83 3.33
C HIS A 79 4.75 -1.82 4.34
N LEU A 80 5.82 -2.52 3.96
CA LEU A 80 6.51 -3.44 4.85
C LEU A 80 7.08 -2.72 6.06
N ARG A 81 7.74 -1.57 5.89
CA ARG A 81 8.31 -0.80 7.01
C ARG A 81 7.22 -0.35 7.98
N ASN A 82 6.11 0.17 7.49
CA ASN A 82 5.04 0.69 8.35
C ASN A 82 4.30 -0.46 9.04
N PHE A 83 3.95 -1.53 8.34
CA PHE A 83 3.07 -2.57 8.90
C PHE A 83 3.82 -3.75 9.54
N ARG A 84 5.01 -4.17 9.06
CA ARG A 84 5.81 -5.19 9.78
C ARG A 84 6.44 -4.64 11.04
N TRP A 85 6.95 -3.41 11.02
CA TRP A 85 7.59 -2.84 12.22
C TRP A 85 6.57 -2.51 13.31
N ASN A 86 5.35 -2.11 12.93
CA ASN A 86 4.26 -1.91 13.89
C ASN A 86 3.80 -3.23 14.54
N VAL A 87 3.76 -4.35 13.80
CA VAL A 87 3.47 -5.66 14.40
C VAL A 87 4.51 -6.02 15.46
N HIS A 88 5.80 -5.81 15.18
CA HIS A 88 6.87 -6.10 16.15
C HIS A 88 6.82 -5.23 17.42
N LYS A 89 6.36 -3.97 17.29
CA LYS A 89 6.13 -3.08 18.43
C LYS A 89 4.92 -3.46 19.28
N ILE A 90 3.89 -4.07 18.67
CA ILE A 90 2.67 -4.49 19.37
C ILE A 90 2.85 -5.84 20.09
N GLU A 91 3.78 -6.68 19.64
CA GLU A 91 4.20 -7.91 20.35
C GLU A 91 5.28 -7.69 21.41
N SER A 92 5.90 -6.49 21.42
CA SER A 92 6.83 -6.08 22.48
C SER A 92 6.24 -5.04 23.45
N PRO A 93 5.03 -5.18 24.04
CA PRO A 93 4.69 -4.44 25.22
C PRO A 93 5.17 -5.27 26.43
N LEU A 94 6.09 -4.70 27.20
CA LEU A 94 6.55 -5.16 28.53
C LEU A 94 7.77 -6.10 28.51
N VAL A 95 8.95 -5.50 28.41
CA VAL A 95 9.95 -5.63 29.47
C VAL A 95 10.19 -4.24 30.04
#